data_AF-A0A380WB79-F1
#
_entry.id   AF-A0A380WB79-F1
#
_cell.length_a   1.000
_cell.length_b   1.000
_cell.length_c   1.000
_cell.angle_alpha   90.00
_cell.angle_beta   90.00
_cell.angle_gamma   90.00
#
_symmetry.space_group_name_H-M   'P 1'
#
loop_
_entity.id
_entity.type
_entity.pdbx_description
1 polymer ?
#
loop_
_entity_poly.entity_id
_entity_poly.type
_entity_poly.pdbx_seq_one_letter_code
_entity_poly.pdbx_strand_id
1 'polypeptide(L)'
;MARSEKIGWHLGRRFIIDERGNIAIMAAACMLVVTGCAALGVDVGAIFTDKRRAQSAADLAAIVAASDITRAPRAAAATVAKNNFPPDSLVAVETGIYKADTSLVPQQRFSVGGTPANAVRVTMQTRTPLFFGKVLTGDSTMNLRVTSVASTTQLATFAIGSRLASLNGGLLNQLLGQMLGTSLSLSVMDYQALANAKINLFDFMSALATRANLTGVSYDSLLQSNLKVTDIVAALQSSGVTGTASSALSSVGSSLAGVTTKVMLGNLINAGPYSDMIVGQRPKVGVDLAALDLLSATAQLANGTHQIATNLQLGLPGIASVALQITVGERPVGSSWITIGQAGASVHTAQTRILAVVNLLGSGSVGAVNLPVYVEVAAGTATLNNVSCGYPNISSSTAQLGVSPGIVDAWIGGVSSADMANFTSKPNPPAATIVDLGAIKVTGRAHATMANSAPTNVNFTYADIQAQTRKTVNTTSFTSSLTGSLLGDLTLAIQLGPLALPIPGLGPQVTSIISGATGSIDTLLNTVLQTLGVGLGQADVWVAGIRCDGAVLVN
;
A
#
# COMPACT_ATOMS: atom_id res chain seq x y z
N MET A 1 -38.29 96.72 -57.72
CA MET A 1 -38.50 95.25 -57.65
C MET A 1 -37.34 94.40 -58.20
N ALA A 2 -36.32 94.93 -58.88
CA ALA A 2 -35.29 94.12 -59.55
C ALA A 2 -34.02 93.75 -58.72
N ARG A 3 -33.93 94.13 -57.43
CA ARG A 3 -32.72 93.89 -56.60
C ARG A 3 -32.82 92.68 -55.66
N SER A 4 -34.02 92.09 -55.52
CA SER A 4 -34.26 90.95 -54.60
C SER A 4 -33.97 89.59 -55.25
N GLU A 5 -34.26 89.42 -56.55
CA GLU A 5 -34.10 88.12 -57.24
C GLU A 5 -32.65 87.68 -57.44
N LYS A 6 -31.70 88.62 -57.60
CA LYS A 6 -30.28 88.27 -57.81
C LYS A 6 -29.58 87.72 -56.55
N ILE A 7 -30.10 88.01 -55.35
CA ILE A 7 -29.50 87.55 -54.09
C ILE A 7 -29.86 86.09 -53.82
N GLY A 8 -31.10 85.67 -54.10
CA GLY A 8 -31.55 84.29 -53.93
C GLY A 8 -30.83 83.29 -54.84
N TRP A 9 -30.53 83.68 -56.08
CA TRP A 9 -29.83 82.80 -57.04
C TRP A 9 -28.35 82.58 -56.69
N HIS A 10 -27.67 83.59 -56.14
CA HIS A 10 -26.29 83.46 -55.67
C HIS A 10 -26.16 82.66 -54.36
N LEU A 11 -27.15 82.71 -53.48
CA LEU A 11 -27.19 81.89 -52.25
C LEU A 11 -27.49 80.42 -52.54
N GLY A 12 -28.45 80.12 -53.43
CA GLY A 12 -28.76 78.74 -53.83
C GLY A 12 -27.61 78.04 -54.56
N ARG A 13 -26.87 78.77 -55.40
CA ARG A 13 -25.69 78.22 -56.11
C ARG A 13 -24.49 78.01 -55.18
N ARG A 14 -24.35 78.80 -54.10
CA ARG A 14 -23.36 78.58 -53.05
C ARG A 14 -23.68 77.36 -52.19
N PHE A 15 -24.96 77.10 -51.91
CA PHE A 15 -25.39 75.91 -51.15
C PHE A 15 -25.16 74.60 -51.92
N ILE A 16 -25.34 74.61 -53.25
CA ILE A 16 -25.13 73.41 -54.10
C ILE A 16 -23.64 73.08 -54.28
N ILE A 17 -22.73 74.04 -54.06
CA ILE A 17 -21.27 73.88 -54.19
C ILE A 17 -20.59 73.69 -52.81
N ASP A 18 -21.35 73.74 -51.71
CA ASP A 18 -20.78 73.67 -50.35
C ASP A 18 -20.50 72.22 -49.90
N GLU A 19 -19.28 71.75 -50.16
CA GLU A 19 -18.81 70.41 -49.76
C GLU A 19 -18.44 70.30 -48.26
N ARG A 20 -18.54 71.39 -47.48
CA ARG A 20 -18.19 71.41 -46.04
C ARG A 20 -19.07 70.49 -45.20
N GLY A 21 -20.27 70.13 -45.68
CA GLY A 21 -21.17 69.18 -45.03
C GLY A 21 -20.77 67.70 -45.21
N ASN A 22 -19.93 67.36 -46.19
CA ASN A 22 -19.56 65.97 -46.48
C ASN A 22 -18.67 65.39 -45.37
N ILE A 23 -17.76 66.21 -44.81
CA ILE A 23 -16.94 65.83 -43.64
C ILE A 23 -17.84 65.58 -42.42
N ALA A 24 -18.91 66.35 -42.23
CA ALA A 24 -19.83 66.17 -41.11
C ALA A 24 -20.62 64.85 -41.21
N ILE A 25 -21.08 64.48 -42.41
CA ILE A 25 -21.79 63.21 -42.65
C ILE A 25 -20.84 62.02 -42.46
N MET A 26 -19.63 62.08 -43.01
CA MET A 26 -18.63 61.02 -42.81
C MET A 26 -18.19 60.91 -41.35
N ALA A 27 -17.98 62.03 -40.65
CA ALA A 27 -17.65 62.03 -39.22
C ALA A 27 -18.79 61.48 -38.36
N ALA A 28 -20.05 61.80 -38.68
CA ALA A 28 -21.21 61.24 -37.99
C ALA A 28 -21.34 59.73 -38.21
N ALA A 29 -21.12 59.24 -39.44
CA ALA A 29 -21.10 57.82 -39.73
C ALA A 29 -19.97 57.09 -38.99
N CYS A 30 -18.76 57.64 -38.99
CA CYS A 30 -17.63 57.09 -38.24
C CYS A 30 -17.88 57.10 -36.72
N MET A 31 -18.42 58.19 -36.15
CA MET A 31 -18.81 58.23 -34.74
C MET A 31 -19.84 57.17 -34.40
N LEU A 32 -20.85 56.96 -35.25
CA LEU A 32 -21.87 55.93 -35.03
C LEU A 32 -21.25 54.52 -35.01
N VAL A 33 -20.30 54.24 -35.90
CA VAL A 33 -19.54 52.99 -35.89
C VAL A 33 -18.72 52.85 -34.61
N VAL A 34 -17.98 53.90 -34.21
CA VAL A 34 -17.18 53.89 -32.97
C VAL A 34 -18.05 53.68 -31.73
N THR A 35 -19.19 54.36 -31.63
CA THR A 35 -20.15 54.18 -30.54
C THR A 35 -20.76 52.78 -30.56
N GLY A 36 -21.09 52.24 -31.73
CA GLY A 36 -21.55 50.86 -31.88
C GLY A 36 -20.51 49.83 -31.41
N CYS A 37 -19.25 49.99 -31.80
CA CYS A 37 -18.15 49.14 -31.33
C CYS A 37 -17.92 49.27 -29.81
N ALA A 38 -17.99 50.49 -29.26
CA ALA A 38 -17.86 50.72 -27.82
C ALA A 38 -19.01 50.06 -27.03
N ALA A 39 -20.24 50.15 -27.54
CA ALA A 39 -21.42 49.53 -26.96
C ALA A 39 -21.29 47.99 -26.91
N LEU A 40 -20.81 47.37 -27.99
CA LEU A 40 -20.50 45.93 -28.02
C LEU A 40 -19.36 45.57 -27.05
N GLY A 41 -18.36 46.45 -26.92
CA GLY A 41 -17.28 46.30 -25.95
C GLY A 41 -17.79 46.19 -24.51
N VAL A 42 -18.82 46.96 -24.14
CA VAL A 42 -19.45 46.89 -22.81
C VAL A 42 -20.12 45.54 -22.57
N ASP A 43 -20.90 45.03 -23.55
CA ASP A 43 -21.58 43.74 -23.42
C ASP A 43 -20.60 42.57 -23.36
N VAL A 44 -19.56 42.59 -24.20
CA VAL A 44 -18.49 41.59 -24.16
C VAL A 44 -17.79 41.64 -22.80
N GLY A 45 -17.49 42.84 -22.30
CA GLY A 45 -16.92 43.03 -20.96
C GLY A 45 -17.79 42.46 -19.84
N ALA A 46 -19.11 42.68 -19.91
CA ALA A 46 -20.08 42.11 -18.97
C ALA A 46 -20.11 40.57 -19.03
N ILE A 47 -20.18 39.98 -20.23
CA ILE A 47 -20.14 38.52 -20.46
C ILE A 47 -18.87 37.90 -19.87
N PHE A 48 -17.70 38.47 -20.15
CA PHE A 48 -16.43 37.95 -19.61
C PHE A 48 -16.37 38.07 -18.09
N THR A 49 -16.90 39.15 -17.52
CA THR A 49 -16.92 39.37 -16.07
C THR A 49 -17.83 38.36 -15.37
N ASP A 50 -19.05 38.17 -15.88
CA ASP A 50 -20.00 37.19 -15.33
C ASP A 50 -19.55 35.76 -15.53
N LYS A 51 -18.97 35.42 -16.70
CA LYS A 51 -18.35 34.12 -16.94
C LYS A 51 -17.25 33.83 -15.92
N ARG A 52 -16.38 34.81 -15.64
CA ARG A 52 -15.30 34.65 -14.65
C ARG A 52 -15.83 34.46 -13.24
N ARG A 53 -16.86 35.24 -12.84
CA ARG A 53 -17.53 35.07 -11.54
C ARG A 53 -18.19 33.70 -11.40
N ALA A 54 -18.93 33.27 -12.41
CA ALA A 54 -19.57 31.96 -12.44
C ALA A 54 -18.54 30.83 -12.40
N GLN A 55 -17.43 30.95 -13.15
CA GLN A 55 -16.35 29.98 -13.12
C GLN A 55 -15.71 29.88 -11.73
N SER A 56 -15.41 31.01 -11.08
CA SER A 56 -14.87 31.00 -9.71
C SER A 56 -15.82 30.36 -8.69
N ALA A 57 -17.13 30.57 -8.83
CA ALA A 57 -18.12 29.88 -7.99
C ALA A 57 -18.19 28.38 -8.29
N ALA A 58 -18.12 27.99 -9.57
CA ALA A 58 -18.10 26.58 -9.98
C ALA A 58 -16.83 25.86 -9.49
N ASP A 59 -15.68 26.52 -9.54
CA ASP A 59 -14.40 26.02 -9.03
C ASP A 59 -14.44 25.79 -7.52
N LEU A 60 -14.95 26.75 -6.76
CA LEU A 60 -15.16 26.58 -5.30
C LEU A 60 -16.16 25.46 -5.01
N ALA A 61 -17.27 25.40 -5.74
CA ALA A 61 -18.27 24.36 -5.56
C ALA A 61 -17.69 22.98 -5.88
N ALA A 62 -16.88 22.84 -6.93
CA ALA A 62 -16.19 21.60 -7.29
C ALA A 62 -15.20 21.18 -6.20
N ILE A 63 -14.33 22.09 -5.71
CA ILE A 63 -13.37 21.81 -4.63
C ILE A 63 -14.10 21.32 -3.38
N VAL A 64 -15.15 22.03 -2.94
CA VAL A 64 -15.87 21.67 -1.71
C VAL A 64 -16.64 20.36 -1.89
N ALA A 65 -17.25 20.14 -3.06
CA ALA A 65 -17.95 18.90 -3.37
C ALA A 65 -17.01 17.69 -3.49
N ALA A 66 -15.83 17.86 -4.09
CA ALA A 66 -14.81 16.82 -4.15
C ALA A 66 -14.16 16.58 -2.78
N SER A 67 -14.09 17.59 -1.91
CA SER A 67 -13.62 17.38 -0.52
C SER A 67 -14.59 16.55 0.32
N ASP A 68 -15.87 16.49 -0.06
CA ASP A 68 -16.90 15.66 0.57
C ASP A 68 -17.72 14.92 -0.49
N ILE A 69 -17.08 13.95 -1.15
CA ILE A 69 -17.68 13.16 -2.24
C ILE A 69 -18.99 12.50 -1.82
N THR A 70 -19.10 12.07 -0.56
CA THR A 70 -20.31 11.41 -0.05
C THR A 70 -21.53 12.32 -0.03
N ARG A 71 -21.32 13.63 0.13
CA ARG A 71 -22.38 14.66 0.16
C ARG A 71 -22.18 15.71 -0.93
N ALA A 72 -21.54 15.34 -2.05
CA ALA A 72 -21.13 16.26 -3.11
C ALA A 72 -22.27 17.19 -3.59
N PRO A 73 -23.50 16.73 -3.87
CA PRO A 73 -24.59 17.62 -4.30
C PRO A 73 -24.95 18.69 -3.26
N ARG A 74 -25.02 18.31 -1.98
CA ARG A 74 -25.33 19.22 -0.87
C ARG A 74 -24.20 20.23 -0.65
N ALA A 75 -22.96 19.78 -0.73
CA ALA A 75 -21.76 20.59 -0.58
C ALA A 75 -21.62 21.63 -1.71
N ALA A 76 -21.87 21.24 -2.96
CA ALA A 76 -21.89 22.14 -4.10
C ALA A 76 -23.02 23.18 -3.96
N ALA A 77 -24.25 22.76 -3.67
CA ALA A 77 -25.39 23.66 -3.53
C ALA A 77 -25.19 24.71 -2.42
N ALA A 78 -24.66 24.30 -1.26
CA ALA A 78 -24.33 25.23 -0.19
C ALA A 78 -23.25 26.25 -0.59
N THR A 79 -22.26 25.82 -1.37
CA THR A 79 -21.21 26.72 -1.89
C THR A 79 -21.76 27.70 -2.92
N VAL A 80 -22.62 27.26 -3.84
CA VAL A 80 -23.27 28.13 -4.83
C VAL A 80 -24.12 29.20 -4.13
N ALA A 81 -24.94 28.80 -3.14
CA ALA A 81 -25.75 29.73 -2.36
C ALA A 81 -24.90 30.76 -1.58
N LYS A 82 -23.79 30.33 -0.96
CA LYS A 82 -22.86 31.24 -0.27
C LYS A 82 -22.17 32.24 -1.19
N ASN A 83 -22.10 31.96 -2.50
CA ASN A 83 -21.57 32.87 -3.52
C ASN A 83 -22.67 33.75 -4.15
N ASN A 84 -23.87 33.82 -3.55
CA ASN A 84 -25.00 34.64 -4.00
C ASN A 84 -25.54 34.28 -5.39
N PHE A 85 -25.38 33.03 -5.82
CA PHE A 85 -26.04 32.53 -7.03
C PHE A 85 -27.36 31.85 -6.66
N PRO A 86 -28.42 32.01 -7.48
CA PRO A 86 -29.68 31.30 -7.24
C PRO A 86 -29.51 29.78 -7.38
N PRO A 87 -30.29 28.96 -6.67
CA PRO A 87 -30.17 27.49 -6.70
C PRO A 87 -30.23 26.90 -8.12
N ASP A 88 -31.06 27.47 -8.99
CA ASP A 88 -31.23 27.07 -10.39
C ASP A 88 -29.96 27.28 -11.25
N SER A 89 -28.98 28.02 -10.73
CA SER A 89 -27.67 28.16 -11.38
C SER A 89 -26.85 26.89 -11.32
N LEU A 90 -27.11 25.99 -10.36
CA LEU A 90 -26.42 24.71 -10.25
C LEU A 90 -27.13 23.67 -11.11
N VAL A 91 -26.56 23.39 -12.28
CA VAL A 91 -27.20 22.53 -13.30
C VAL A 91 -26.94 21.05 -13.03
N ALA A 92 -25.72 20.70 -12.64
CA ALA A 92 -25.34 19.31 -12.39
C ALA A 92 -24.17 19.19 -11.41
N VAL A 93 -24.20 18.11 -10.62
CA VAL A 93 -23.09 17.68 -9.75
C VAL A 93 -22.90 16.19 -9.98
N GLU A 94 -21.82 15.82 -10.66
CA GLU A 94 -21.56 14.45 -11.09
C GLU A 94 -20.30 13.94 -10.38
N THR A 95 -20.43 12.85 -9.60
CA THR A 95 -19.28 12.16 -9.02
C THR A 95 -18.66 11.19 -10.05
N GLY A 96 -17.35 10.96 -9.94
CA GLY A 96 -16.65 10.10 -10.87
C GLY A 96 -15.20 9.84 -10.52
N ILE A 97 -14.47 9.28 -11.49
CA ILE A 97 -13.03 9.02 -11.38
C ILE A 97 -12.28 9.98 -12.29
N TYR A 98 -11.29 10.68 -11.73
CA TYR A 98 -10.27 11.42 -12.45
C TYR A 98 -8.95 10.63 -12.45
N LYS A 99 -8.37 10.41 -13.63
CA LYS A 99 -7.04 9.84 -13.82
C LYS A 99 -6.11 10.90 -14.42
N ALA A 100 -5.02 11.20 -13.73
CA ALA A 100 -3.99 12.13 -14.20
C ALA A 100 -3.08 11.49 -15.26
N ASP A 101 -3.67 10.88 -16.28
CA ASP A 101 -2.97 10.22 -17.37
C ASP A 101 -2.67 11.23 -18.49
N THR A 102 -1.39 11.49 -18.72
CA THR A 102 -0.94 12.45 -19.74
C THR A 102 -1.15 11.94 -21.16
N SER A 103 -1.35 10.64 -21.36
CA SER A 103 -1.69 10.04 -22.66
C SER A 103 -3.14 10.32 -23.09
N LEU A 104 -4.01 10.68 -22.14
CA LEU A 104 -5.41 11.03 -22.41
C LEU A 104 -5.58 12.54 -22.59
N VAL A 105 -6.48 12.94 -23.49
CA VAL A 105 -6.93 14.34 -23.63
C VAL A 105 -7.68 14.80 -22.37
N PRO A 106 -7.62 16.07 -21.96
CA PRO A 106 -8.19 16.54 -20.69
C PRO A 106 -9.64 16.12 -20.44
N GLN A 107 -10.48 16.16 -21.48
CA GLN A 107 -11.90 15.79 -21.37
C GLN A 107 -12.13 14.29 -21.10
N GLN A 108 -11.18 13.43 -21.44
CA GLN A 108 -11.25 11.97 -21.20
C GLN A 108 -10.66 11.56 -19.85
N ARG A 109 -10.00 12.48 -19.13
CA ARG A 109 -9.40 12.19 -17.83
C ARG A 109 -10.42 12.04 -16.72
N PHE A 110 -11.64 12.56 -16.89
CA PHE A 110 -12.76 12.40 -15.95
C PHE A 110 -13.86 11.52 -16.54
N SER A 111 -14.23 10.47 -15.81
CA SER A 111 -15.34 9.57 -16.14
C SER A 111 -16.42 9.60 -15.04
N VAL A 112 -17.66 9.89 -15.41
CA VAL A 112 -18.82 9.91 -14.50
C VAL A 112 -19.15 8.51 -13.99
N GLY A 113 -19.52 8.39 -12.71
CA GLY A 113 -20.10 7.18 -12.13
C GLY A 113 -19.12 6.07 -11.73
N GLY A 114 -17.81 6.31 -11.81
CA GLY A 114 -16.80 5.35 -11.36
C GLY A 114 -16.76 5.19 -9.83
N THR A 115 -16.56 3.97 -9.33
CA THR A 115 -16.43 3.64 -7.91
C THR A 115 -15.10 2.96 -7.60
N PRO A 116 -14.38 3.35 -6.52
CA PRO A 116 -14.65 4.49 -5.65
C PRO A 116 -14.44 5.83 -6.39
N ALA A 117 -15.35 6.78 -6.22
CA ALA A 117 -15.24 8.09 -6.83
C ALA A 117 -14.14 8.91 -6.13
N ASN A 118 -13.29 9.58 -6.91
CA ASN A 118 -12.23 10.45 -6.41
C ASN A 118 -12.34 11.89 -6.95
N ALA A 119 -13.36 12.20 -7.74
CA ALA A 119 -13.55 13.49 -8.36
C ALA A 119 -15.02 13.87 -8.50
N VAL A 120 -15.28 15.17 -8.61
CA VAL A 120 -16.61 15.73 -8.83
C VAL A 120 -16.55 16.79 -9.92
N ARG A 121 -17.48 16.68 -10.87
CA ARG A 121 -17.73 17.68 -11.90
C ARG A 121 -18.97 18.50 -11.52
N VAL A 122 -18.79 19.80 -11.39
CA VAL A 122 -19.86 20.76 -11.14
C VAL A 122 -20.10 21.57 -12.41
N THR A 123 -21.36 21.65 -12.83
CA THR A 123 -21.80 22.51 -13.92
C THR A 123 -22.70 23.59 -13.37
N MET A 124 -22.37 24.84 -13.67
CA MET A 124 -23.23 25.99 -13.38
C MET A 124 -23.67 26.70 -14.66
N GLN A 125 -24.80 27.38 -14.58
CA GLN A 125 -25.31 28.26 -15.61
C GLN A 125 -25.68 29.62 -15.00
N THR A 126 -25.35 30.70 -15.69
CA THR A 126 -25.76 32.06 -15.33
C THR A 126 -26.38 32.77 -16.53
N ARG A 127 -27.18 33.81 -16.26
CA ARG A 127 -27.81 34.67 -17.28
C ARG A 127 -27.18 36.05 -17.20
N THR A 128 -26.46 36.45 -18.24
CA THR A 128 -25.83 37.77 -18.32
C THR A 128 -26.71 38.72 -19.14
N PRO A 129 -27.04 39.91 -18.62
CA PRO A 129 -27.79 40.91 -19.39
C PRO A 129 -26.97 41.45 -20.57
N LEU A 130 -27.65 41.64 -21.71
CA LEU A 130 -27.12 42.33 -22.88
C LEU A 130 -27.71 43.75 -22.92
N PHE A 131 -26.89 44.76 -22.70
CA PHE A 131 -27.29 46.16 -22.65
C PHE A 131 -27.56 46.72 -24.05
N PHE A 132 -26.65 46.46 -25.01
CA PHE A 132 -26.72 46.97 -26.39
C PHE A 132 -26.83 45.84 -27.42
N GLY A 133 -26.28 44.66 -27.12
CA GLY A 133 -26.28 43.46 -27.95
C GLY A 133 -27.67 42.92 -28.23
N LYS A 134 -28.66 43.24 -27.39
CA LYS A 134 -30.08 42.91 -27.61
C LYS A 134 -30.63 43.38 -28.95
N VAL A 135 -30.07 44.46 -29.51
CA VAL A 135 -30.44 44.99 -30.83
C VAL A 135 -29.96 44.07 -31.96
N LEU A 136 -28.89 43.31 -31.73
CA LEU A 136 -28.32 42.37 -32.70
C LEU A 136 -28.79 40.93 -32.48
N THR A 137 -28.90 40.49 -31.22
CA THR A 137 -29.22 39.09 -30.87
C THR A 137 -30.71 38.83 -30.76
N GLY A 138 -31.55 39.86 -30.61
CA GLY A 138 -32.99 39.71 -30.34
C GLY A 138 -33.34 39.31 -28.90
N ASP A 139 -32.34 38.89 -28.11
CA ASP A 139 -32.49 38.49 -26.71
C ASP A 139 -31.88 39.51 -25.75
N SER A 140 -32.54 39.73 -24.61
CA SER A 140 -32.06 40.65 -23.56
C SER A 140 -31.00 40.04 -22.64
N THR A 141 -30.75 38.74 -22.76
CA THR A 141 -29.79 38.01 -21.92
C THR A 141 -29.09 36.90 -22.70
N MET A 142 -27.87 36.56 -22.30
CA MET A 142 -27.13 35.39 -22.80
C MET A 142 -26.97 34.35 -21.68
N ASN A 143 -27.27 33.09 -21.96
CA ASN A 143 -26.99 31.97 -21.06
C ASN A 143 -25.51 31.59 -21.16
N LEU A 144 -24.80 31.60 -20.04
CA LEU A 144 -23.40 31.17 -19.95
C LEU A 144 -23.32 29.91 -19.10
N ARG A 145 -22.71 28.86 -19.64
CA ARG A 145 -22.46 27.61 -18.93
C ARG A 145 -20.98 27.50 -18.60
N VAL A 146 -20.68 27.13 -17.37
CA VAL A 146 -19.33 26.89 -16.85
C VAL A 146 -19.28 25.51 -16.22
N THR A 147 -18.15 24.85 -16.35
CA THR A 147 -17.92 23.53 -15.80
C THR A 147 -16.59 23.54 -15.07
N SER A 148 -16.54 22.85 -13.94
CA SER A 148 -15.34 22.69 -13.16
C SER A 148 -15.25 21.26 -12.63
N VAL A 149 -14.06 20.68 -12.65
CA VAL A 149 -13.75 19.36 -12.13
C VAL A 149 -12.70 19.54 -11.04
N ALA A 150 -12.99 19.01 -9.87
CA ALA A 150 -12.02 18.88 -8.80
C ALA A 150 -11.83 17.41 -8.45
N SER A 151 -10.61 17.04 -8.10
CA SER A 151 -10.27 15.69 -7.66
C SER A 151 -9.59 15.71 -6.30
N THR A 152 -9.77 14.64 -5.55
CA THR A 152 -9.03 14.35 -4.32
C THR A 152 -8.13 13.16 -4.54
N THR A 153 -6.90 13.27 -4.07
CA THR A 153 -5.98 12.14 -4.02
C THR A 153 -6.09 11.49 -2.64
N GLN A 154 -6.59 10.25 -2.64
CA GLN A 154 -6.71 9.41 -1.45
C GLN A 154 -5.67 8.29 -1.57
N LEU A 155 -4.66 8.32 -0.69
CA LEU A 155 -3.66 7.26 -0.62
C LEU A 155 -3.67 6.67 0.78
N ALA A 156 -3.37 5.38 0.87
CA ALA A 156 -2.98 4.77 2.13
C ALA A 156 -1.63 4.08 1.97
N THR A 157 -0.86 4.11 3.04
CA THR A 157 0.32 3.28 3.19
C THR A 157 -0.05 2.13 4.10
N PHE A 158 0.13 0.91 3.62
CA PHE A 158 -0.23 -0.29 4.36
C PHE A 158 0.73 -1.42 4.05
N ALA A 159 0.78 -2.38 4.96
CA ALA A 159 1.68 -3.51 4.88
C ALA A 159 1.03 -4.79 5.41
N ILE A 160 1.62 -5.91 5.00
CA ILE A 160 1.26 -7.26 5.42
C ILE A 160 2.50 -7.97 5.97
N GLY A 161 2.32 -8.78 7.00
CA GLY A 161 3.36 -9.64 7.54
C GLY A 161 2.83 -10.46 8.71
N SER A 162 3.70 -10.71 9.68
CA SER A 162 3.36 -11.40 10.92
C SER A 162 3.95 -10.68 12.13
N ARG A 163 3.23 -10.70 13.26
CA ARG A 163 3.75 -10.30 14.56
C ARG A 163 4.45 -11.47 15.24
N LEU A 164 5.54 -11.19 15.94
CA LEU A 164 6.13 -12.12 16.89
C LEU A 164 5.20 -12.23 18.10
N ALA A 165 4.59 -13.40 18.29
CA ALA A 165 3.72 -13.70 19.42
C ALA A 165 4.52 -14.00 20.69
N SER A 166 5.70 -14.61 20.53
CA SER A 166 6.69 -14.80 21.59
C SER A 166 8.08 -14.47 21.07
N LEU A 167 8.89 -13.84 21.91
CA LEU A 167 10.28 -13.51 21.60
C LEU A 167 11.18 -14.55 22.26
N ASN A 168 11.77 -15.43 21.46
CA ASN A 168 12.86 -16.30 21.90
C ASN A 168 14.18 -15.72 21.39
N GLY A 169 14.88 -14.98 22.26
CA GLY A 169 16.13 -14.31 21.88
C GLY A 169 17.17 -15.26 21.30
N GLY A 170 17.28 -16.49 21.81
CA GLY A 170 18.21 -17.50 21.30
C GLY A 170 17.89 -17.91 19.86
N LEU A 171 16.63 -18.23 19.57
CA LEU A 171 16.18 -18.59 18.22
C LEU A 171 16.33 -17.43 17.23
N LEU A 172 15.90 -16.23 17.61
CA LEU A 172 15.99 -15.05 16.74
C LEU A 172 17.45 -14.68 16.45
N ASN A 173 18.35 -14.77 17.44
CA ASN A 173 19.77 -14.53 17.27
C ASN A 173 20.39 -15.50 16.26
N GLN A 174 20.04 -16.79 16.36
CA GLN A 174 20.52 -17.82 15.44
C GLN A 174 19.96 -17.60 14.04
N LEU A 175 18.66 -17.36 13.90
CA LEU A 175 18.03 -17.22 12.59
C LEU A 175 18.47 -15.94 11.87
N LEU A 176 18.30 -14.77 12.52
CA LEU A 176 18.70 -13.49 11.92
C LEU A 176 20.21 -13.38 11.75
N GLY A 177 21.00 -13.94 12.68
CA GLY A 177 22.45 -14.01 12.54
C GLY A 177 22.86 -14.76 11.28
N GLN A 178 22.35 -15.98 11.08
CA GLN A 178 22.65 -16.79 9.89
C GLN A 178 22.24 -16.07 8.60
N MET A 179 21.07 -15.45 8.56
CA MET A 179 20.59 -14.70 7.39
C MET A 179 21.45 -13.48 7.07
N LEU A 180 21.99 -12.82 8.10
CA LEU A 180 22.88 -11.68 7.97
C LEU A 180 24.36 -12.08 7.76
N GLY A 181 24.69 -13.37 7.86
CA GLY A 181 26.07 -13.86 7.81
C GLY A 181 26.91 -13.50 9.03
N THR A 182 26.30 -13.38 10.21
CA THR A 182 26.96 -13.04 11.48
C THR A 182 26.41 -13.81 12.68
N SER A 183 26.99 -13.63 13.86
CA SER A 183 26.44 -14.10 15.14
C SER A 183 25.84 -12.92 15.91
N LEU A 184 24.56 -13.02 16.28
CA LEU A 184 23.90 -12.03 17.11
C LEU A 184 23.80 -12.52 18.56
N SER A 185 23.80 -11.58 19.51
CA SER A 185 23.63 -11.85 20.94
C SER A 185 22.73 -10.80 21.58
N LEU A 186 21.56 -10.57 20.99
CA LEU A 186 20.54 -9.66 21.49
C LEU A 186 19.67 -10.33 22.56
N SER A 187 19.27 -9.56 23.57
CA SER A 187 18.31 -9.99 24.58
C SER A 187 16.87 -9.90 24.06
N VAL A 188 15.93 -10.52 24.77
CA VAL A 188 14.49 -10.36 24.49
C VAL A 188 14.07 -8.89 24.59
N MET A 189 14.66 -8.14 25.52
CA MET A 189 14.39 -6.71 25.70
C MET A 189 14.87 -5.89 24.50
N ASP A 190 16.03 -6.24 23.93
CA ASP A 190 16.55 -5.59 22.71
C ASP A 190 15.60 -5.82 21.53
N TYR A 191 15.14 -7.06 21.34
CA TYR A 191 14.15 -7.37 20.29
C TYR A 191 12.83 -6.63 20.50
N GLN A 192 12.34 -6.56 21.74
CA GLN A 192 11.13 -5.80 22.05
C GLN A 192 11.32 -4.30 21.78
N ALA A 193 12.49 -3.75 22.10
CA ALA A 193 12.81 -2.37 21.81
C ALA A 193 12.87 -2.11 20.29
N LEU A 194 13.50 -3.00 19.51
CA LEU A 194 13.53 -2.92 18.05
C LEU A 194 12.14 -3.05 17.42
N ALA A 195 11.28 -3.92 17.96
CA ALA A 195 9.89 -4.08 17.49
C ALA A 195 9.02 -2.84 17.80
N ASN A 196 9.34 -2.12 18.88
CA ASN A 196 8.63 -0.90 19.28
C ASN A 196 9.19 0.38 18.65
N ALA A 197 10.46 0.37 18.23
CA ALA A 197 11.12 1.52 17.64
C ALA A 197 10.57 1.82 16.25
N LYS A 198 9.90 2.97 16.11
CA LYS A 198 9.29 3.45 14.87
C LYS A 198 10.28 4.31 14.09
N ILE A 199 10.53 3.92 12.84
CA ILE A 199 11.45 4.58 11.91
C ILE A 199 10.66 5.13 10.75
N ASN A 200 10.81 6.43 10.48
CA ASN A 200 10.23 7.02 9.29
C ASN A 200 10.98 6.56 8.03
N LEU A 201 10.25 5.97 7.09
CA LEU A 201 10.80 5.36 5.88
C LEU A 201 11.53 6.37 4.99
N PHE A 202 11.02 7.59 4.85
CA PHE A 202 11.65 8.63 4.01
C PHE A 202 12.89 9.23 4.68
N ASP A 203 12.89 9.36 6.00
CA ASP A 203 14.08 9.76 6.76
C ASP A 203 15.15 8.65 6.69
N PHE A 204 14.75 7.38 6.78
CA PHE A 204 15.62 6.22 6.57
C PHE A 204 16.24 6.19 5.18
N MET A 205 15.45 6.36 4.12
CA MET A 205 15.97 6.41 2.75
C MET A 205 16.93 7.60 2.55
N SER A 206 16.66 8.73 3.19
CA SER A 206 17.57 9.89 3.15
C SER A 206 18.90 9.62 3.87
N ALA A 207 18.84 8.99 5.06
CA ALA A 207 20.03 8.54 5.77
C ALA A 207 20.81 7.49 4.96
N LEU A 208 20.12 6.56 4.31
CA LEU A 208 20.72 5.51 3.50
C LEU A 208 21.42 6.05 2.26
N ALA A 209 20.81 6.98 1.53
CA ALA A 209 21.46 7.64 0.40
C ALA A 209 22.74 8.36 0.83
N THR A 210 22.73 8.99 2.00
CA THR A 210 23.93 9.64 2.57
C THR A 210 25.03 8.62 2.87
N ARG A 211 24.70 7.46 3.47
CA ARG A 211 25.67 6.38 3.77
C ARG A 211 26.22 5.73 2.49
N ALA A 212 25.36 5.53 1.50
CA ALA A 212 25.72 4.95 0.21
C ALA A 212 26.44 5.95 -0.73
N ASN A 213 26.62 7.20 -0.30
CA ASN A 213 27.22 8.29 -1.08
C ASN A 213 26.49 8.54 -2.41
N LEU A 214 25.15 8.45 -2.40
CA LEU A 214 24.28 8.70 -3.54
C LEU A 214 23.59 10.05 -3.37
N THR A 215 23.93 11.02 -4.23
CA THR A 215 23.37 12.38 -4.20
C THR A 215 22.51 12.64 -5.43
N GLY A 216 21.39 13.35 -5.25
CA GLY A 216 20.50 13.74 -6.36
C GLY A 216 19.77 12.58 -7.06
N VAL A 217 19.73 11.39 -6.46
CA VAL A 217 19.01 10.22 -6.99
C VAL A 217 17.54 10.25 -6.58
N SER A 218 16.68 9.60 -7.37
CA SER A 218 15.28 9.36 -7.00
C SER A 218 15.16 8.25 -5.95
N TYR A 219 14.03 8.17 -5.25
CA TYR A 219 13.76 7.08 -4.31
C TYR A 219 13.82 5.70 -4.99
N ASP A 220 13.30 5.58 -6.22
CA ASP A 220 13.36 4.34 -6.99
C ASP A 220 14.80 3.93 -7.35
N SER A 221 15.63 4.90 -7.79
CA SER A 221 17.04 4.66 -8.08
C SER A 221 17.82 4.20 -6.84
N LEU A 222 17.52 4.76 -5.67
CA LEU A 222 18.10 4.33 -4.41
C LEU A 222 17.70 2.87 -4.08
N LEU A 223 16.41 2.55 -4.20
CA LEU A 223 15.88 1.22 -3.87
C LEU A 223 16.40 0.12 -4.82
N GLN A 224 16.67 0.47 -6.07
CA GLN A 224 17.28 -0.42 -7.06
C GLN A 224 18.82 -0.50 -6.97
N SER A 225 19.45 0.27 -6.09
CA SER A 225 20.91 0.24 -5.92
C SER A 225 21.38 -0.97 -5.11
N ASN A 226 22.59 -1.44 -5.39
CA ASN A 226 23.26 -2.51 -4.62
C ASN A 226 23.86 -1.94 -3.32
N LEU A 227 23.08 -1.99 -2.26
CA LEU A 227 23.37 -1.37 -0.96
C LEU A 227 24.00 -2.38 0.00
N LYS A 228 25.04 -2.00 0.75
CA LYS A 228 25.62 -2.90 1.75
C LYS A 228 24.67 -3.03 2.95
N VAL A 229 24.58 -4.24 3.50
CA VAL A 229 23.81 -4.50 4.72
C VAL A 229 24.28 -3.63 5.89
N THR A 230 25.58 -3.36 5.99
CA THR A 230 26.16 -2.46 6.99
C THR A 230 25.63 -1.03 6.87
N ASP A 231 25.48 -0.53 5.64
CA ASP A 231 24.99 0.83 5.38
C ASP A 231 23.50 0.95 5.71
N ILE A 232 22.72 -0.13 5.46
CA ILE A 232 21.31 -0.23 5.82
C ILE A 232 21.12 -0.18 7.34
N VAL A 233 21.82 -1.03 8.10
CA VAL A 233 21.70 -1.04 9.57
C VAL A 233 22.16 0.28 10.16
N ALA A 234 23.21 0.88 9.62
CA ALA A 234 23.69 2.16 10.10
C ALA A 234 22.75 3.33 9.73
N ALA A 235 22.05 3.24 8.59
CA ALA A 235 20.98 4.17 8.23
C ALA A 235 19.80 4.08 9.21
N LEU A 236 19.38 2.87 9.61
CA LEU A 236 18.35 2.67 10.64
C LEU A 236 18.72 3.36 11.96
N GLN A 237 19.97 3.25 12.39
CA GLN A 237 20.46 3.93 13.60
C GLN A 237 20.35 5.46 13.49
N SER A 238 20.69 6.04 12.34
CA SER A 238 20.59 7.49 12.11
C SER A 238 19.16 8.01 11.88
N SER A 239 18.15 7.14 11.86
CA SER A 239 16.76 7.50 11.57
C SER A 239 15.93 7.85 12.81
N GLY A 240 16.56 8.43 13.83
CA GLY A 240 15.88 8.91 15.04
C GLY A 240 15.59 7.85 16.11
N VAL A 241 16.18 6.65 16.02
CA VAL A 241 16.05 5.61 17.05
C VAL A 241 16.85 6.01 18.30
N THR A 242 16.24 5.88 19.48
CA THR A 242 16.88 6.24 20.76
C THR A 242 16.78 5.10 21.78
N GLY A 243 17.48 5.23 22.92
CA GLY A 243 17.42 4.29 24.03
C GLY A 243 17.89 2.87 23.67
N THR A 244 17.25 1.85 24.27
CA THR A 244 17.61 0.43 24.11
C THR A 244 17.62 -0.02 22.65
N ALA A 245 16.71 0.49 21.81
CA ALA A 245 16.67 0.15 20.39
C ALA A 245 17.91 0.65 19.64
N SER A 246 18.44 1.83 20.00
CA SER A 246 19.68 2.34 19.41
C SER A 246 20.88 1.48 19.81
N SER A 247 20.95 1.07 21.08
CA SER A 247 21.99 0.15 21.57
C SER A 247 21.92 -1.20 20.87
N ALA A 248 20.73 -1.76 20.71
CA ALA A 248 20.50 -3.02 20.01
C ALA A 248 20.95 -2.92 18.53
N LEU A 249 20.55 -1.87 17.80
CA LEU A 249 21.03 -1.65 16.44
C LEU A 249 22.55 -1.48 16.39
N SER A 250 23.16 -0.85 17.40
CA SER A 250 24.62 -0.67 17.49
C SER A 250 25.34 -2.02 17.65
N SER A 251 24.83 -2.89 18.51
CA SER A 251 25.31 -4.27 18.67
C SER A 251 25.19 -5.08 17.39
N VAL A 252 24.08 -4.93 16.65
CA VAL A 252 23.92 -5.55 15.32
C VAL A 252 24.95 -4.99 14.34
N GLY A 253 25.12 -3.67 14.27
CA GLY A 253 26.10 -3.01 13.40
C GLY A 253 27.54 -3.48 13.67
N SER A 254 27.93 -3.62 14.93
CA SER A 254 29.23 -4.16 15.33
C SER A 254 29.40 -5.63 14.94
N SER A 255 28.35 -6.44 15.06
CA SER A 255 28.37 -7.85 14.64
C SER A 255 28.52 -8.00 13.12
N LEU A 256 28.06 -7.01 12.35
CA LEU A 256 28.21 -6.96 10.90
C LEU A 256 29.59 -6.45 10.45
N ALA A 257 30.53 -6.18 11.36
CA ALA A 257 31.87 -5.75 11.01
C ALA A 257 32.56 -6.81 10.12
N GLY A 258 32.77 -6.48 8.85
CA GLY A 258 33.36 -7.39 7.86
C GLY A 258 32.36 -8.05 6.91
N VAL A 259 31.05 -7.92 7.14
CA VAL A 259 30.01 -8.37 6.20
C VAL A 259 29.99 -7.44 4.98
N THR A 260 30.19 -8.02 3.79
CA THR A 260 30.22 -7.28 2.51
C THR A 260 29.00 -7.50 1.64
N THR A 261 28.03 -8.28 2.12
CA THR A 261 26.78 -8.61 1.43
C THR A 261 26.05 -7.34 0.98
N LYS A 262 25.61 -7.34 -0.27
CA LYS A 262 24.82 -6.26 -0.87
C LYS A 262 23.43 -6.76 -1.25
N VAL A 263 22.44 -5.89 -1.12
CA VAL A 263 21.03 -6.18 -1.38
C VAL A 263 20.38 -5.02 -2.13
N MET A 264 19.30 -5.33 -2.87
CA MET A 264 18.44 -4.35 -3.54
C MET A 264 17.11 -4.24 -2.78
N LEU A 265 16.80 -3.06 -2.24
CA LEU A 265 15.62 -2.85 -1.41
C LEU A 265 14.30 -2.71 -2.20
N GLY A 266 14.38 -2.53 -3.53
CA GLY A 266 13.20 -2.43 -4.41
C GLY A 266 12.29 -3.66 -4.36
N ASN A 267 12.83 -4.83 -3.98
CA ASN A 267 12.06 -6.07 -3.79
C ASN A 267 11.31 -6.11 -2.45
N LEU A 268 11.53 -5.13 -1.58
CA LEU A 268 10.87 -5.01 -0.27
C LEU A 268 9.98 -3.78 -0.20
N ILE A 269 10.45 -2.64 -0.67
CA ILE A 269 9.84 -1.34 -0.43
C ILE A 269 9.47 -0.72 -1.76
N ASN A 270 8.22 -0.28 -1.88
CA ASN A 270 7.74 0.50 -3.01
C ASN A 270 7.36 1.90 -2.53
N ALA A 271 8.03 2.93 -3.06
CA ALA A 271 7.75 4.33 -2.72
C ALA A 271 6.45 4.87 -3.36
N GLY A 272 5.79 4.06 -4.19
CA GLY A 272 4.53 4.35 -4.84
C GLY A 272 4.62 5.59 -5.74
N PRO A 273 3.70 6.56 -5.60
CA PRO A 273 3.71 7.77 -6.44
C PRO A 273 4.90 8.70 -6.17
N TYR A 274 5.76 8.38 -5.19
CA TYR A 274 6.95 9.16 -4.85
C TYR A 274 8.24 8.58 -5.43
N SER A 275 8.17 7.50 -6.22
CA SER A 275 9.33 6.83 -6.82
C SER A 275 10.30 7.78 -7.54
N ASP A 276 9.78 8.77 -8.28
CA ASP A 276 10.56 9.75 -9.05
C ASP A 276 11.04 10.95 -8.23
N MET A 277 10.58 11.08 -6.98
CA MET A 277 10.96 12.18 -6.12
C MET A 277 12.42 12.04 -5.67
N ILE A 278 13.16 13.15 -5.65
CA ILE A 278 14.56 13.16 -5.23
C ILE A 278 14.66 12.88 -3.75
N VAL A 279 15.56 11.97 -3.37
CA VAL A 279 15.81 11.63 -1.97
C VAL A 279 16.16 12.89 -1.17
N GLY A 280 15.51 13.06 -0.02
CA GLY A 280 15.60 14.25 0.84
C GLY A 280 14.46 15.25 0.64
N GLN A 281 13.72 15.17 -0.47
CA GLN A 281 12.43 15.86 -0.59
C GLN A 281 11.39 15.07 0.20
N ARG A 282 11.15 15.46 1.45
CA ARG A 282 10.24 14.74 2.35
C ARG A 282 8.78 14.86 1.89
N PRO A 283 8.09 13.76 1.54
CA PRO A 283 6.67 13.81 1.25
C PRO A 283 5.87 14.22 2.48
N LYS A 284 4.68 14.79 2.27
CA LYS A 284 3.74 15.12 3.37
C LYS A 284 3.12 13.87 4.04
N VAL A 285 3.49 12.67 3.59
CA VAL A 285 3.03 11.39 4.14
C VAL A 285 4.16 10.82 4.99
N GLY A 286 3.91 10.70 6.29
CA GLY A 286 4.76 9.90 7.18
C GLY A 286 4.47 8.41 6.99
N VAL A 287 5.53 7.61 6.88
CA VAL A 287 5.42 6.15 6.88
C VAL A 287 6.37 5.66 7.94
N ASP A 288 5.85 5.22 9.07
CA ASP A 288 6.70 4.69 10.13
C ASP A 288 6.69 3.15 10.09
N LEU A 289 7.85 2.53 10.31
CA LEU A 289 8.01 1.08 10.33
C LEU A 289 8.77 0.66 11.57
N ALA A 290 8.50 -0.53 12.08
CA ALA A 290 9.32 -1.03 13.18
C ALA A 290 10.75 -1.33 12.69
N ALA A 291 11.74 -0.97 13.49
CA ALA A 291 13.14 -1.24 13.18
C ALA A 291 13.40 -2.74 12.99
N LEU A 292 12.74 -3.59 13.78
CA LEU A 292 12.84 -5.04 13.64
C LEU A 292 12.27 -5.57 12.31
N ASP A 293 11.18 -4.97 11.81
CA ASP A 293 10.60 -5.36 10.53
C ASP A 293 11.56 -5.04 9.37
N LEU A 294 12.19 -3.85 9.40
CA LEU A 294 13.18 -3.47 8.41
C LEU A 294 14.46 -4.33 8.50
N LEU A 295 14.91 -4.64 9.72
CA LEU A 295 16.08 -5.49 9.94
C LEU A 295 15.84 -6.93 9.46
N SER A 296 14.69 -7.52 9.80
CA SER A 296 14.31 -8.87 9.36
C SER A 296 14.12 -8.94 7.84
N ALA A 297 13.46 -7.94 7.25
CA ALA A 297 13.32 -7.85 5.79
C ALA A 297 14.68 -7.73 5.09
N THR A 298 15.60 -6.93 5.63
CA THR A 298 16.97 -6.80 5.11
C THR A 298 17.74 -8.12 5.23
N ALA A 299 17.60 -8.83 6.36
CA ALA A 299 18.20 -10.14 6.55
C ALA A 299 17.70 -11.17 5.52
N GLN A 300 16.41 -11.15 5.19
CA GLN A 300 15.84 -12.04 4.17
C GLN A 300 16.47 -11.82 2.79
N LEU A 301 16.70 -10.57 2.41
CA LEU A 301 17.39 -10.26 1.15
C LEU A 301 18.88 -10.61 1.20
N ALA A 302 19.53 -10.42 2.36
CA ALA A 302 20.95 -10.69 2.52
C ALA A 302 21.26 -12.18 2.37
N ASN A 303 20.30 -13.04 2.73
CA ASN A 303 20.37 -14.49 2.59
C ASN A 303 20.18 -14.94 1.12
N GLY A 304 21.03 -14.48 0.18
CA GLY A 304 20.83 -14.58 -1.27
C GLY A 304 20.63 -15.98 -1.88
N THR A 305 20.88 -17.06 -1.14
CA THR A 305 20.52 -18.44 -1.54
C THR A 305 19.05 -18.76 -1.28
N HIS A 306 18.34 -17.87 -0.59
CA HIS A 306 17.00 -18.02 -0.06
C HIS A 306 16.81 -19.26 0.83
N GLN A 307 17.91 -19.90 1.26
CA GLN A 307 17.87 -21.15 2.00
C GLN A 307 18.69 -21.04 3.28
N ILE A 308 18.08 -21.37 4.41
CA ILE A 308 18.71 -21.35 5.72
C ILE A 308 18.70 -22.77 6.24
N ALA A 309 19.87 -23.33 6.55
CA ALA A 309 20.01 -24.63 7.19
C ALA A 309 20.71 -24.44 8.54
N THR A 310 20.06 -24.80 9.64
CA THR A 310 20.61 -24.61 10.98
C THR A 310 20.15 -25.70 11.94
N ASN A 311 21.05 -26.07 12.86
CA ASN A 311 20.73 -26.98 13.95
C ASN A 311 20.47 -26.17 15.22
N LEU A 312 19.28 -26.32 15.78
CA LEU A 312 18.85 -25.60 16.96
C LEU A 312 18.80 -26.51 18.17
N GLN A 313 19.31 -26.01 19.29
CA GLN A 313 19.24 -26.63 20.61
C GLN A 313 18.50 -25.67 21.53
N LEU A 314 17.18 -25.55 21.32
CA LEU A 314 16.36 -24.52 21.96
C LEU A 314 15.98 -24.83 23.42
N GLY A 315 16.35 -26.00 23.94
CA GLY A 315 15.97 -26.43 25.30
C GLY A 315 14.45 -26.54 25.51
N LEU A 316 13.69 -26.76 24.43
CA LEU A 316 12.24 -26.89 24.49
C LEU A 316 11.84 -28.24 25.12
N PRO A 317 10.84 -28.29 26.01
CA PRO A 317 10.38 -29.53 26.63
C PRO A 317 10.06 -30.62 25.60
N GLY A 318 10.60 -31.82 25.80
CA GLY A 318 10.38 -32.96 24.92
C GLY A 318 11.18 -32.96 23.61
N ILE A 319 11.89 -31.87 23.27
CA ILE A 319 12.70 -31.75 22.05
C ILE A 319 14.20 -31.80 22.41
N ALA A 320 14.91 -32.79 21.89
CA ALA A 320 16.36 -32.92 22.06
C ALA A 320 17.13 -32.00 21.10
N SER A 321 16.74 -31.97 19.83
CA SER A 321 17.34 -31.10 18.81
C SER A 321 16.40 -30.90 17.64
N VAL A 322 16.65 -29.84 16.86
CA VAL A 322 15.90 -29.57 15.62
C VAL A 322 16.91 -29.25 14.53
N ALA A 323 16.84 -29.97 13.41
CA ALA A 323 17.46 -29.52 12.17
C ALA A 323 16.39 -28.76 11.37
N LEU A 324 16.60 -27.46 11.16
CA LEU A 324 15.74 -26.61 10.37
C LEU A 324 16.35 -26.38 9.00
N GLN A 325 15.52 -26.53 7.97
CA GLN A 325 15.76 -26.04 6.64
C GLN A 325 14.61 -25.13 6.24
N ILE A 326 14.91 -23.90 5.87
CA ILE A 326 13.94 -22.89 5.47
C ILE A 326 14.27 -22.50 4.05
N THR A 327 13.27 -22.37 3.20
CA THR A 327 13.41 -21.82 1.85
C THR A 327 12.36 -20.74 1.63
N VAL A 328 12.80 -19.52 1.31
CA VAL A 328 11.92 -18.37 1.05
C VAL A 328 11.78 -18.21 -0.47
N GLY A 329 10.58 -18.43 -0.99
CA GLY A 329 10.29 -18.20 -2.41
C GLY A 329 10.24 -16.73 -2.76
N GLU A 330 10.17 -16.44 -4.06
CA GLU A 330 9.96 -15.08 -4.55
C GLU A 330 8.56 -14.57 -4.19
N ARG A 331 8.44 -13.25 -4.04
CA ARG A 331 7.12 -12.60 -3.99
C ARG A 331 6.54 -12.50 -5.40
N PRO A 332 5.20 -12.38 -5.55
CA PRO A 332 4.59 -12.08 -6.84
C PRO A 332 5.29 -10.90 -7.54
N VAL A 333 5.51 -10.99 -8.85
CA VAL A 333 6.23 -9.97 -9.61
C VAL A 333 5.57 -8.60 -9.44
N GLY A 334 6.37 -7.57 -9.15
CA GLY A 334 5.88 -6.20 -8.93
C GLY A 334 5.20 -5.96 -7.58
N SER A 335 5.25 -6.92 -6.65
CA SER A 335 4.70 -6.76 -5.29
C SER A 335 5.75 -6.47 -4.24
N SER A 336 5.30 -5.87 -3.15
CA SER A 336 6.08 -5.56 -1.95
C SER A 336 5.28 -5.95 -0.70
N TRP A 337 5.94 -6.03 0.46
CA TRP A 337 5.25 -6.24 1.74
C TRP A 337 4.64 -4.94 2.27
N ILE A 338 5.10 -3.79 1.78
CA ILE A 338 4.58 -2.45 2.05
C ILE A 338 4.42 -1.65 0.76
N THR A 339 3.28 -0.96 0.61
CA THR A 339 3.04 -0.09 -0.54
C THR A 339 2.34 1.20 -0.14
N ILE A 340 2.49 2.22 -0.99
CA ILE A 340 1.75 3.49 -0.93
C ILE A 340 0.88 3.57 -2.18
N GLY A 341 -0.43 3.50 -2.02
CA GLY A 341 -1.31 3.39 -3.19
C GLY A 341 -2.74 3.86 -2.96
N GLN A 342 -3.49 3.93 -4.06
CA GLN A 342 -4.94 4.15 -4.08
C GLN A 342 -5.67 2.83 -3.88
N ALA A 343 -7.01 2.88 -3.75
CA ALA A 343 -7.85 1.69 -3.72
C ALA A 343 -7.53 0.77 -4.92
N GLY A 344 -7.38 -0.53 -4.64
CA GLY A 344 -6.92 -1.56 -5.58
C GLY A 344 -5.44 -1.93 -5.44
N ALA A 345 -4.62 -1.12 -4.75
CA ALA A 345 -3.24 -1.50 -4.45
C ALA A 345 -3.19 -2.75 -3.55
N SER A 346 -2.21 -3.63 -3.78
CA SER A 346 -2.05 -4.87 -3.01
C SER A 346 -0.62 -5.07 -2.53
N VAL A 347 -0.47 -5.67 -1.35
CA VAL A 347 0.80 -6.16 -0.80
C VAL A 347 0.74 -7.66 -0.60
N HIS A 348 1.90 -8.31 -0.67
CA HIS A 348 2.02 -9.76 -0.61
C HIS A 348 3.17 -10.19 0.30
N THR A 349 2.98 -11.25 1.08
CA THR A 349 4.10 -11.92 1.77
C THR A 349 4.87 -12.81 0.81
N ALA A 350 6.08 -13.22 1.18
CA ALA A 350 6.78 -14.27 0.45
C ALA A 350 6.12 -15.63 0.71
N GLN A 351 6.22 -16.54 -0.26
CA GLN A 351 5.96 -17.96 -0.02
C GLN A 351 7.11 -18.55 0.78
N THR A 352 6.83 -19.37 1.79
CA THR A 352 7.87 -19.92 2.67
C THR A 352 7.68 -21.42 2.84
N ARG A 353 8.76 -22.17 2.71
CA ARG A 353 8.84 -23.59 3.02
C ARG A 353 9.73 -23.81 4.22
N ILE A 354 9.29 -24.64 5.15
CA ILE A 354 10.05 -25.05 6.32
C ILE A 354 10.03 -26.58 6.37
N LEU A 355 11.21 -27.17 6.55
CA LEU A 355 11.38 -28.54 6.96
C LEU A 355 12.06 -28.54 8.33
N ALA A 356 11.33 -28.98 9.35
CA ALA A 356 11.81 -29.14 10.70
C ALA A 356 11.94 -30.63 11.02
N VAL A 357 13.17 -31.12 11.09
CA VAL A 357 13.44 -32.49 11.58
C VAL A 357 13.64 -32.41 13.09
N VAL A 358 12.56 -32.71 13.82
CA VAL A 358 12.49 -32.58 15.27
C VAL A 358 12.84 -33.92 15.90
N ASN A 359 13.97 -33.97 16.62
CA ASN A 359 14.33 -35.14 17.42
C ASN A 359 13.73 -34.99 18.82
N LEU A 360 12.75 -35.83 19.14
CA LEU A 360 12.09 -35.86 20.44
C LEU A 360 12.77 -36.84 21.38
N LEU A 361 12.76 -36.49 22.66
CA LEU A 361 13.15 -37.39 23.74
C LEU A 361 12.14 -38.53 23.83
N GLY A 362 12.62 -39.76 23.73
CA GLY A 362 11.77 -40.94 23.82
C GLY A 362 11.37 -41.30 25.25
N SER A 363 10.56 -42.34 25.38
CA SER A 363 10.16 -42.93 26.66
C SER A 363 9.99 -44.44 26.52
N GLY A 364 10.29 -45.20 27.58
CA GLY A 364 10.17 -46.66 27.59
C GLY A 364 11.08 -47.34 26.57
N SER A 365 10.49 -48.20 25.71
CA SER A 365 11.17 -48.93 24.63
C SER A 365 11.57 -48.07 23.42
N VAL A 366 11.06 -46.84 23.30
CA VAL A 366 11.40 -45.89 22.23
C VAL A 366 12.38 -44.88 22.80
N GLY A 367 13.67 -44.96 22.42
CA GLY A 367 14.71 -44.07 22.96
C GLY A 367 14.68 -42.65 22.38
N ALA A 368 14.22 -42.51 21.14
CA ALA A 368 14.07 -41.23 20.45
C ALA A 368 13.02 -41.34 19.34
N VAL A 369 12.44 -40.20 18.96
CA VAL A 369 11.53 -40.08 17.82
C VAL A 369 12.05 -39.00 16.89
N ASN A 370 12.28 -39.32 15.62
CA ASN A 370 12.66 -38.36 14.58
C ASN A 370 11.40 -37.94 13.81
N LEU A 371 10.96 -36.71 13.98
CA LEU A 371 9.73 -36.22 13.38
C LEU A 371 10.03 -35.14 12.33
N PRO A 372 10.08 -35.50 11.03
CA PRO A 372 10.18 -34.51 9.97
C PRO A 372 8.81 -33.88 9.73
N VAL A 373 8.71 -32.59 10.07
CA VAL A 373 7.53 -31.76 9.83
C VAL A 373 7.86 -30.76 8.73
N TYR A 374 7.14 -30.87 7.62
CA TYR A 374 7.21 -29.94 6.52
C TYR A 374 6.00 -29.00 6.56
N VAL A 375 6.23 -27.71 6.30
CA VAL A 375 5.19 -26.68 6.22
C VAL A 375 5.51 -25.78 5.04
N GLU A 376 4.59 -25.71 4.08
CA GLU A 376 4.53 -24.70 3.05
C GLU A 376 3.48 -23.66 3.43
N VAL A 377 3.83 -22.38 3.37
CA VAL A 377 2.90 -21.27 3.50
C VAL A 377 2.94 -20.47 2.21
N ALA A 378 1.83 -20.46 1.48
CA ALA A 378 1.63 -19.64 0.30
C ALA A 378 1.64 -18.14 0.65
N ALA A 379 1.81 -17.28 -0.35
CA ALA A 379 1.75 -15.84 -0.16
C ALA A 379 0.37 -15.42 0.40
N GLY A 380 0.38 -14.68 1.51
CA GLY A 380 -0.78 -13.94 1.98
C GLY A 380 -0.90 -12.61 1.24
N THR A 381 -2.13 -12.14 1.03
CA THR A 381 -2.42 -10.91 0.27
C THR A 381 -3.25 -9.95 1.12
N ALA A 382 -2.91 -8.67 1.10
CA ALA A 382 -3.78 -7.60 1.56
C ALA A 382 -4.00 -6.58 0.44
N THR A 383 -5.26 -6.26 0.16
CA THR A 383 -5.65 -5.29 -0.87
C THR A 383 -6.34 -4.11 -0.22
N LEU A 384 -6.00 -2.88 -0.63
CA LEU A 384 -6.68 -1.68 -0.18
C LEU A 384 -8.04 -1.58 -0.87
N ASN A 385 -9.10 -1.96 -0.18
CA ASN A 385 -10.45 -1.92 -0.75
C ASN A 385 -10.97 -0.48 -0.85
N ASN A 386 -10.71 0.34 0.17
CA ASN A 386 -11.21 1.70 0.23
C ASN A 386 -10.38 2.59 1.16
N VAL A 387 -10.31 3.88 0.84
CA VAL A 387 -9.82 4.95 1.71
C VAL A 387 -10.91 6.01 1.76
N SER A 388 -11.40 6.35 2.94
CA SER A 388 -12.37 7.42 3.13
C SER A 388 -11.73 8.53 3.92
N CYS A 389 -11.50 9.67 3.27
CA CYS A 389 -10.98 10.87 3.91
C CYS A 389 -12.09 11.65 4.60
N GLY A 390 -11.94 11.86 5.91
CA GLY A 390 -12.87 12.65 6.71
C GLY A 390 -12.72 14.14 6.42
N TYR A 391 -13.83 14.80 6.05
CA TYR A 391 -13.92 16.25 5.89
C TYR A 391 -15.03 16.84 6.77
N PRO A 392 -14.80 17.98 7.46
CA PRO A 392 -13.57 18.77 7.52
C PRO A 392 -12.50 18.22 8.48
N ASN A 393 -12.81 17.14 9.22
CA ASN A 393 -11.94 16.60 10.25
C ASN A 393 -11.26 15.30 9.79
N ILE A 394 -9.94 15.32 9.64
CA ILE A 394 -9.15 14.15 9.23
C ILE A 394 -9.27 12.98 10.21
N SER A 395 -9.61 13.22 11.49
CA SER A 395 -9.77 12.18 12.50
C SER A 395 -10.94 11.24 12.25
N SER A 396 -11.89 11.59 11.37
CA SER A 396 -12.95 10.66 10.94
C SER A 396 -12.57 9.83 9.71
N SER A 397 -11.32 9.91 9.25
CA SER A 397 -10.83 9.13 8.11
C SER A 397 -10.72 7.65 8.47
N THR A 398 -10.93 6.80 7.48
CA THR A 398 -10.83 5.34 7.61
C THR A 398 -10.15 4.71 6.40
N ALA A 399 -9.56 3.55 6.59
CA ALA A 399 -9.05 2.70 5.51
C ALA A 399 -9.57 1.28 5.71
N GLN A 400 -9.88 0.59 4.62
CA GLN A 400 -10.32 -0.80 4.64
C GLN A 400 -9.39 -1.66 3.81
N LEU A 401 -8.88 -2.73 4.42
CA LEU A 401 -8.07 -3.75 3.75
C LEU A 401 -8.89 -5.03 3.59
N GLY A 402 -8.90 -5.62 2.40
CA GLY A 402 -9.32 -7.00 2.16
C GLY A 402 -8.13 -7.93 2.32
N VAL A 403 -8.16 -8.83 3.30
CA VAL A 403 -7.01 -9.65 3.70
C VAL A 403 -7.30 -11.12 3.49
N SER A 404 -6.40 -11.81 2.78
CA SER A 404 -6.39 -13.25 2.64
C SER A 404 -5.09 -13.80 3.22
N PRO A 405 -5.13 -14.51 4.36
CA PRO A 405 -3.96 -15.23 4.86
C PRO A 405 -3.44 -16.24 3.84
N GLY A 406 -2.14 -16.55 3.92
CA GLY A 406 -1.51 -17.57 3.10
C GLY A 406 -2.10 -18.95 3.38
N ILE A 407 -2.30 -19.74 2.32
CA ILE A 407 -2.68 -21.15 2.44
C ILE A 407 -1.51 -21.92 3.05
N VAL A 408 -1.77 -22.72 4.08
CA VAL A 408 -0.78 -23.61 4.69
C VAL A 408 -1.00 -25.03 4.16
N ASP A 409 0.07 -25.69 3.72
CA ASP A 409 0.10 -27.10 3.39
C ASP A 409 1.20 -27.75 4.21
N ALA A 410 0.88 -28.73 5.05
CA ALA A 410 1.82 -29.33 5.97
C ALA A 410 1.81 -30.84 5.90
N TRP A 411 2.98 -31.43 6.12
CA TRP A 411 3.20 -32.87 6.03
C TRP A 411 4.06 -33.37 7.17
N ILE A 412 3.77 -34.59 7.65
CA ILE A 412 4.78 -35.44 8.28
C ILE A 412 5.22 -36.43 7.20
N GLY A 413 6.50 -36.44 6.84
CA GLY A 413 6.98 -37.28 5.73
C GLY A 413 8.41 -36.98 5.29
N GLY A 414 8.91 -37.80 4.35
CA GLY A 414 10.28 -37.72 3.83
C GLY A 414 10.41 -36.65 2.75
N VAL A 415 10.75 -35.42 3.14
CA VAL A 415 10.99 -34.29 2.23
C VAL A 415 12.48 -34.14 1.97
N SER A 416 12.87 -34.02 0.70
CA SER A 416 14.27 -33.79 0.31
C SER A 416 14.61 -32.31 0.16
N SER A 417 15.89 -31.97 0.16
CA SER A 417 16.34 -30.60 -0.12
C SER A 417 15.97 -30.11 -1.53
N ALA A 418 15.80 -31.03 -2.49
CA ALA A 418 15.35 -30.69 -3.84
C ALA A 418 13.87 -30.27 -3.84
N ASP A 419 13.04 -30.95 -3.05
CA ASP A 419 11.63 -30.59 -2.86
C ASP A 419 11.50 -29.20 -2.21
N MET A 420 12.39 -28.86 -1.27
CA MET A 420 12.43 -27.55 -0.65
C MET A 420 12.71 -26.41 -1.65
N ALA A 421 13.56 -26.65 -2.64
CA ALA A 421 13.95 -25.65 -3.65
C ALA A 421 12.95 -25.52 -4.82
N ASN A 422 12.12 -26.54 -5.07
CA ASN A 422 11.24 -26.57 -6.25
C ASN A 422 9.84 -25.99 -5.99
N PHE A 423 9.67 -24.67 -6.15
CA PHE A 423 8.36 -24.00 -6.00
C PHE A 423 7.39 -24.19 -7.18
N THR A 424 7.79 -24.90 -8.24
CA THR A 424 6.92 -25.11 -9.43
C THR A 424 5.93 -26.25 -9.27
N SER A 425 6.18 -27.16 -8.33
CA SER A 425 5.31 -28.30 -8.01
C SER A 425 5.07 -28.40 -6.50
N LYS A 426 3.84 -28.74 -6.12
CA LYS A 426 3.53 -29.04 -4.71
C LYS A 426 4.17 -30.38 -4.31
N PRO A 427 4.90 -30.44 -3.19
CA PRO A 427 5.49 -31.69 -2.74
C PRO A 427 4.42 -32.68 -2.29
N ASN A 428 4.67 -33.96 -2.52
CA ASN A 428 3.83 -35.08 -2.06
C ASN A 428 4.75 -36.14 -1.43
N PRO A 429 5.29 -35.89 -0.24
CA PRO A 429 6.37 -36.68 0.32
C PRO A 429 5.90 -38.10 0.71
N PRO A 430 6.74 -39.12 0.53
CA PRO A 430 6.49 -40.46 1.05
C PRO A 430 6.54 -40.49 2.60
N ALA A 431 6.16 -41.61 3.19
CA ALA A 431 6.30 -41.81 4.64
C ALA A 431 7.79 -41.73 5.05
N ALA A 432 8.05 -41.10 6.19
CA ALA A 432 9.39 -41.02 6.78
C ALA A 432 9.56 -42.04 7.91
N THR A 433 10.79 -42.51 8.14
CA THR A 433 11.13 -43.28 9.34
C THR A 433 11.10 -42.36 10.56
N ILE A 434 10.12 -42.60 11.43
CA ILE A 434 9.89 -41.83 12.67
C ILE A 434 10.65 -42.45 13.85
N VAL A 435 10.75 -43.78 13.90
CA VAL A 435 11.54 -44.50 14.91
C VAL A 435 12.35 -45.58 14.22
N ASP A 436 13.63 -45.66 14.55
CA ASP A 436 14.52 -46.74 14.15
C ASP A 436 15.06 -47.45 15.40
N LEU A 437 14.65 -48.71 15.59
CA LEU A 437 15.14 -49.60 16.65
C LEU A 437 15.96 -50.76 16.04
N GLY A 438 16.59 -50.54 14.88
CA GLY A 438 17.35 -51.54 14.14
C GLY A 438 16.45 -52.40 13.24
N ALA A 439 16.12 -53.61 13.68
CA ALA A 439 15.27 -54.52 12.91
C ALA A 439 13.79 -54.06 12.84
N ILE A 440 13.40 -53.15 13.75
CA ILE A 440 12.06 -52.57 13.83
C ILE A 440 12.13 -51.12 13.38
N LYS A 441 11.35 -50.78 12.36
CA LYS A 441 11.20 -49.40 11.89
C LYS A 441 9.75 -48.98 11.96
N VAL A 442 9.50 -47.79 12.49
CA VAL A 442 8.20 -47.15 12.44
C VAL A 442 8.29 -46.04 11.42
N THR A 443 7.53 -46.16 10.34
CA THR A 443 7.38 -45.09 9.36
C THR A 443 6.05 -44.38 9.60
N GLY A 444 5.98 -43.08 9.34
CA GLY A 444 4.72 -42.36 9.41
C GLY A 444 4.55 -41.30 8.36
N ARG A 445 3.27 -40.99 8.11
CA ARG A 445 2.83 -39.99 7.16
C ARG A 445 1.57 -39.30 7.65
N ALA A 446 1.50 -37.99 7.49
CA ALA A 446 0.31 -37.18 7.77
C ALA A 446 0.23 -36.01 6.79
N HIS A 447 -0.98 -35.52 6.54
CA HIS A 447 -1.23 -34.34 5.72
C HIS A 447 -2.24 -33.41 6.41
N ALA A 448 -1.99 -32.10 6.35
CA ALA A 448 -2.94 -31.09 6.82
C ALA A 448 -2.88 -29.85 5.94
N THR A 449 -4.05 -29.31 5.56
CA THR A 449 -4.18 -28.07 4.79
C THR A 449 -4.99 -27.03 5.54
N MET A 450 -4.58 -25.77 5.45
CA MET A 450 -5.33 -24.61 5.96
C MET A 450 -5.51 -23.61 4.83
N ALA A 451 -6.74 -23.22 4.52
CA ALA A 451 -7.04 -22.22 3.51
C ALA A 451 -8.14 -21.28 4.01
N ASN A 452 -8.32 -20.15 3.34
CA ASN A 452 -9.50 -19.32 3.50
C ASN A 452 -10.23 -19.26 2.16
N SER A 453 -11.56 -19.36 2.17
CA SER A 453 -12.35 -19.37 0.93
C SER A 453 -12.62 -17.97 0.37
N ALA A 454 -12.48 -16.91 1.20
CA ALA A 454 -12.68 -15.53 0.79
C ALA A 454 -11.80 -14.54 1.61
N PRO A 455 -11.45 -13.36 1.05
CA PRO A 455 -10.83 -12.29 1.81
C PRO A 455 -11.73 -11.75 2.93
N THR A 456 -11.13 -11.41 4.06
CA THR A 456 -11.81 -10.78 5.20
C THR A 456 -11.55 -9.28 5.22
N ASN A 457 -12.60 -8.47 5.36
CA ASN A 457 -12.47 -7.01 5.45
C ASN A 457 -12.02 -6.58 6.85
N VAL A 458 -10.97 -5.77 6.90
CA VAL A 458 -10.41 -5.19 8.12
C VAL A 458 -10.48 -3.67 8.02
N ASN A 459 -11.22 -3.04 8.93
CA ASN A 459 -11.37 -1.59 8.99
C ASN A 459 -10.34 -0.98 9.94
N PHE A 460 -9.72 0.13 9.53
CA PHE A 460 -8.80 0.94 10.32
C PHE A 460 -9.38 2.33 10.50
N THR A 461 -9.49 2.76 11.76
CA THR A 461 -9.82 4.14 12.13
C THR A 461 -8.58 5.02 12.06
N TYR A 462 -8.75 6.35 12.04
CA TYR A 462 -7.62 7.26 12.12
C TYR A 462 -6.76 7.03 13.38
N ALA A 463 -7.38 6.70 14.52
CA ALA A 463 -6.65 6.35 15.74
C ALA A 463 -5.81 5.07 15.57
N ASP A 464 -6.37 4.03 14.93
CA ASP A 464 -5.61 2.81 14.61
C ASP A 464 -4.39 3.12 13.73
N ILE A 465 -4.56 4.01 12.74
CA ILE A 465 -3.51 4.42 11.80
C ILE A 465 -2.41 5.18 12.53
N GLN A 466 -2.76 6.16 13.37
CA GLN A 466 -1.78 6.94 14.16
C GLN A 466 -1.02 6.05 15.15
N ALA A 467 -1.70 5.09 15.78
CA ALA A 467 -1.07 4.12 16.67
C ALA A 467 -0.33 2.99 15.93
N GLN A 468 -0.45 2.91 14.60
CA GLN A 468 0.03 1.80 13.76
C GLN A 468 -0.39 0.43 14.30
N THR A 469 -1.66 0.32 14.68
CA THR A 469 -2.21 -0.89 15.29
C THR A 469 -2.21 -2.01 14.26
N ARG A 470 -1.59 -3.13 14.61
CA ARG A 470 -1.63 -4.37 13.81
C ARG A 470 -2.93 -5.11 14.10
N LYS A 471 -3.65 -5.51 13.05
CA LYS A 471 -4.85 -6.34 13.13
C LYS A 471 -4.58 -7.68 12.46
N THR A 472 -4.90 -8.75 13.18
CA THR A 472 -4.67 -10.13 12.73
C THR A 472 -5.94 -10.69 12.10
N VAL A 473 -5.82 -11.29 10.92
CA VAL A 473 -6.86 -12.08 10.27
C VAL A 473 -6.44 -13.53 10.31
N ASN A 474 -7.26 -14.38 10.92
CA ASN A 474 -7.04 -15.82 10.98
C ASN A 474 -7.80 -16.54 9.88
N THR A 475 -7.29 -17.68 9.43
CA THR A 475 -8.03 -18.61 8.58
C THR A 475 -9.22 -19.18 9.35
N THR A 476 -10.37 -19.30 8.71
CA THR A 476 -11.61 -19.76 9.34
C THR A 476 -11.73 -21.28 9.44
N SER A 477 -10.91 -22.03 8.69
CA SER A 477 -11.01 -23.49 8.56
C SER A 477 -10.40 -24.30 9.71
N PHE A 478 -9.94 -23.66 10.79
CA PHE A 478 -9.17 -24.34 11.82
C PHE A 478 -9.67 -24.03 13.23
N THR A 479 -10.02 -25.09 13.96
CA THR A 479 -10.44 -25.04 15.38
C THR A 479 -9.38 -25.64 16.32
N SER A 480 -8.31 -26.24 15.78
CA SER A 480 -7.19 -26.91 16.49
C SER A 480 -5.82 -26.35 16.05
N SER A 481 -4.69 -26.88 16.56
CA SER A 481 -3.34 -26.47 16.10
C SER A 481 -2.85 -27.29 14.89
N LEU A 482 -1.83 -26.80 14.15
CA LEU A 482 -1.37 -27.47 12.94
C LEU A 482 -0.84 -28.86 13.25
N THR A 483 0.00 -28.95 14.28
CA THR A 483 0.53 -30.24 14.74
C THR A 483 -0.59 -31.15 15.25
N GLY A 484 -1.63 -30.59 15.88
CA GLY A 484 -2.82 -31.34 16.28
C GLY A 484 -3.57 -31.96 15.09
N SER A 485 -3.72 -31.22 13.99
CA SER A 485 -4.36 -31.74 12.77
C SER A 485 -3.51 -32.77 12.05
N LEU A 486 -2.19 -32.55 11.96
CA LEU A 486 -1.24 -33.54 11.45
C LEU A 486 -1.26 -34.82 12.29
N LEU A 487 -1.38 -34.72 13.61
CA LEU A 487 -1.52 -35.88 14.48
C LEU A 487 -2.84 -36.62 14.28
N GLY A 488 -3.93 -35.89 14.01
CA GLY A 488 -5.23 -36.49 13.69
C GLY A 488 -5.20 -37.33 12.41
N ASP A 489 -4.37 -36.95 11.43
CA ASP A 489 -4.19 -37.65 10.15
C ASP A 489 -2.95 -38.59 10.14
N LEU A 490 -2.23 -38.70 11.27
CA LEU A 490 -0.98 -39.46 11.31
C LEU A 490 -1.23 -40.97 11.17
N THR A 491 -0.78 -41.51 10.05
CA THR A 491 -0.73 -42.94 9.78
C THR A 491 0.66 -43.49 10.12
N LEU A 492 0.72 -44.50 10.99
CA LEU A 492 1.96 -45.19 11.36
C LEU A 492 1.96 -46.61 10.80
N ALA A 493 3.06 -46.99 10.16
CA ALA A 493 3.33 -48.36 9.72
C ALA A 493 4.56 -48.90 10.43
N ILE A 494 4.46 -50.13 10.96
CA ILE A 494 5.53 -50.81 11.68
C ILE A 494 6.08 -51.92 10.79
N GLN A 495 7.39 -51.87 10.51
CA GLN A 495 8.12 -52.88 9.76
C GLN A 495 9.03 -53.66 10.70
N LEU A 496 9.03 -54.99 10.57
CA LEU A 496 9.86 -55.91 11.34
C LEU A 496 10.69 -56.76 10.36
N GLY A 497 11.87 -56.27 9.97
CA GLY A 497 12.63 -56.86 8.87
C GLY A 497 11.88 -56.78 7.52
N PRO A 498 12.03 -57.74 6.59
CA PRO A 498 11.32 -57.74 5.30
C PRO A 498 9.81 -57.99 5.43
N LEU A 499 9.29 -58.27 6.63
CA LEU A 499 7.88 -58.57 6.89
C LEU A 499 7.24 -57.43 7.69
N ALA A 500 6.15 -56.84 7.18
CA ALA A 500 5.41 -55.79 7.86
C ALA A 500 4.45 -56.39 8.92
N LEU A 501 5.01 -56.88 10.03
CA LEU A 501 4.23 -57.39 11.16
C LEU A 501 3.94 -56.28 12.18
N PRO A 502 2.67 -56.03 12.55
CA PRO A 502 2.34 -55.02 13.55
C PRO A 502 2.78 -55.46 14.95
N ILE A 503 3.49 -54.58 15.66
CA ILE A 503 3.84 -54.77 17.08
C ILE A 503 2.81 -54.01 17.93
N PRO A 504 1.98 -54.70 18.72
CA PRO A 504 1.00 -54.03 19.58
C PRO A 504 1.66 -53.06 20.56
N GLY A 505 1.07 -51.87 20.74
CA GLY A 505 1.50 -50.87 21.74
C GLY A 505 2.56 -49.85 21.27
N LEU A 506 3.37 -50.18 20.27
CA LEU A 506 4.43 -49.29 19.78
C LEU A 506 3.86 -48.02 19.12
N GLY A 507 2.84 -48.16 18.27
CA GLY A 507 2.17 -47.02 17.61
C GLY A 507 1.57 -46.00 18.59
N PRO A 508 0.75 -46.44 19.57
CA PRO A 508 0.24 -45.56 20.63
C PRO A 508 1.34 -44.87 21.44
N GLN A 509 2.43 -45.56 21.75
CA GLN A 509 3.57 -44.99 22.48
C GLN A 509 4.26 -43.87 21.67
N VAL A 510 4.52 -44.10 20.38
CA VAL A 510 5.08 -43.07 19.48
C VAL A 510 4.14 -41.86 19.39
N THR A 511 2.85 -42.11 19.21
CA THR A 511 1.84 -41.04 19.16
C THR A 511 1.79 -40.25 20.47
N SER A 512 1.91 -40.90 21.62
CA SER A 512 1.96 -40.25 22.93
C SER A 512 3.20 -39.36 23.08
N ILE A 513 4.37 -39.81 22.62
CA ILE A 513 5.61 -39.01 22.64
C ILE A 513 5.44 -37.75 21.78
N ILE A 514 4.92 -37.90 20.56
CA ILE A 514 4.68 -36.76 19.67
C ILE A 514 3.64 -35.81 20.27
N SER A 515 2.53 -36.34 20.82
CA SER A 515 1.49 -35.51 21.43
C SER A 515 2.02 -34.68 22.61
N GLY A 516 2.97 -35.20 23.38
CA GLY A 516 3.59 -34.48 24.49
C GLY A 516 4.46 -33.30 24.05
N ALA A 517 4.94 -33.30 22.80
CA ALA A 517 5.80 -32.26 22.24
C ALA A 517 5.06 -31.27 21.31
N THR A 518 3.77 -31.50 21.01
CA THR A 518 2.97 -30.66 20.08
C THR A 518 3.07 -29.17 20.37
N GLY A 519 2.86 -28.74 21.62
CA GLY A 519 2.93 -27.33 21.99
C GLY A 519 4.30 -26.69 21.73
N SER A 520 5.39 -27.45 21.93
CA SER A 520 6.75 -26.99 21.63
C SER A 520 7.03 -26.94 20.13
N ILE A 521 6.51 -27.89 19.35
CA ILE A 521 6.61 -27.91 17.88
C ILE A 521 5.83 -26.74 17.28
N ASP A 522 4.59 -26.51 17.73
CA ASP A 522 3.76 -25.38 17.27
C ASP A 522 4.44 -24.04 17.62
N THR A 523 5.01 -23.91 18.82
CA THR A 523 5.75 -22.70 19.21
C THR A 523 6.97 -22.46 18.33
N LEU A 524 7.73 -23.52 18.03
CA LEU A 524 8.88 -23.47 17.12
C LEU A 524 8.46 -23.01 15.72
N LEU A 525 7.49 -23.70 15.10
CA LEU A 525 7.02 -23.38 13.75
C LEU A 525 6.49 -21.95 13.66
N ASN A 526 5.68 -21.54 14.64
CA ASN A 526 5.16 -20.17 14.71
C ASN A 526 6.28 -19.14 14.85
N THR A 527 7.26 -19.37 15.72
CA THR A 527 8.34 -18.39 15.94
C THR A 527 9.24 -18.25 14.71
N VAL A 528 9.55 -19.37 14.02
CA VAL A 528 10.34 -19.35 12.79
C VAL A 528 9.60 -18.62 11.68
N LEU A 529 8.34 -18.97 11.41
CA LEU A 529 7.52 -18.29 10.41
C LEU A 529 7.35 -16.80 10.72
N GLN A 530 7.08 -16.46 11.98
CA GLN A 530 6.87 -15.07 12.39
C GLN A 530 8.13 -14.22 12.24
N THR A 531 9.31 -14.81 12.45
CA THR A 531 10.61 -14.13 12.20
C THR A 531 10.81 -13.83 10.71
N LEU A 532 10.20 -14.63 9.83
CA LEU A 532 10.21 -14.44 8.39
C LEU A 532 9.08 -13.53 7.89
N GLY A 533 8.28 -12.96 8.78
CA GLY A 533 7.14 -12.11 8.39
C GLY A 533 5.94 -12.89 7.86
N VAL A 534 5.88 -14.21 8.10
CA VAL A 534 4.80 -15.10 7.66
C VAL A 534 4.05 -15.64 8.87
N GLY A 535 2.71 -15.59 8.83
CA GLY A 535 1.87 -16.17 9.87
C GLY A 535 1.36 -17.55 9.49
N LEU A 536 1.36 -18.48 10.44
CA LEU A 536 0.74 -19.79 10.25
C LEU A 536 -0.79 -19.66 10.36
N GLY A 537 -1.49 -19.74 9.23
CA GLY A 537 -2.95 -19.56 9.22
C GLY A 537 -3.43 -18.17 9.67
N GLN A 538 -2.54 -17.18 9.65
CA GLN A 538 -2.84 -15.81 10.05
C GLN A 538 -2.08 -14.81 9.19
N ALA A 539 -2.64 -13.62 9.01
CA ALA A 539 -1.96 -12.48 8.40
C ALA A 539 -2.18 -11.24 9.27
N ASP A 540 -1.08 -10.58 9.62
CA ASP A 540 -1.11 -9.29 10.30
C ASP A 540 -1.01 -8.17 9.29
N VAL A 541 -1.96 -7.25 9.34
CA VAL A 541 -1.99 -6.06 8.51
C VAL A 541 -2.05 -4.80 9.35
N TRP A 542 -1.48 -3.73 8.83
CA TRP A 542 -1.55 -2.41 9.45
C TRP A 542 -1.51 -1.33 8.38
N VAL A 543 -2.15 -0.21 8.67
CA VAL A 543 -2.11 0.99 7.85
C VAL A 543 -1.17 1.97 8.55
N ALA A 544 -0.02 2.22 7.94
CA ALA A 544 1.04 3.06 8.49
C ALA A 544 0.78 4.56 8.30
N GLY A 545 -0.10 4.93 7.36
CA GLY A 545 -0.46 6.32 7.12
C GLY A 545 -1.57 6.44 6.08
N ILE A 546 -2.21 7.61 6.07
CA ILE A 546 -3.14 8.00 5.02
C ILE A 546 -2.78 9.39 4.51
N ARG A 547 -2.98 9.61 3.22
CA ARG A 547 -2.91 10.92 2.59
C ARG A 547 -4.29 11.31 2.11
N CYS A 548 -4.79 12.37 2.70
CA CYS A 548 -6.00 13.04 2.28
C CYS A 548 -5.58 14.42 1.76
N ASP A 549 -5.23 14.49 0.48
CA ASP A 549 -5.00 15.81 -0.12
C ASP A 549 -6.33 16.58 -0.17
N GLY A 550 -6.26 17.89 0.08
CA GLY A 550 -7.39 18.77 -0.20
C GLY A 550 -7.77 18.67 -1.68
N ALA A 551 -9.05 18.81 -2.01
CA ALA A 551 -9.47 18.76 -3.40
C ALA A 551 -8.78 19.87 -4.21
N VAL A 552 -8.31 19.51 -5.40
CA VAL A 552 -7.64 20.42 -6.33
C VAL A 552 -8.38 20.40 -7.66
N LEU A 553 -8.44 21.57 -8.32
CA LEU A 553 -8.98 21.71 -9.66
C LEU A 553 -8.12 20.97 -10.68
N VAL A 554 -8.78 20.29 -11.62
CA VAL A 554 -8.15 19.46 -12.66
C VAL A 554 -8.76 19.71 -14.04
N ASN A 555 -9.21 20.95 -14.26
CA ASN A 555 -9.88 21.41 -15.49
C ASN A 555 -9.04 21.24 -16.76
#